data_AF-A0A151RL45-F1
#
_entry.id   AF-A0A151RL45-F1
#
_cell.length_a   1.000
_cell.length_b   1.000
_cell.length_c   1.000
_cell.angle_alpha   90.00
_cell.angle_beta   90.00
_cell.angle_gamma   90.00
#
_symmetry.space_group_name_H-M   'P 1'
#
loop_
_entity.id
_entity.type
_entity.pdbx_description
1 polymer ?
#
loop_
_entity_poly.entity_id
_entity_poly.type
_entity_poly.pdbx_seq_one_letter_code
_entity_poly.pdbx_strand_id
1 'polypeptide(L)'
;LLCLSASNSLLICSTRTNQHGHTERFYQLSPAGKYFLKDEINGSLVFLTFFRNQRVIVEAINNFKEVLLDFEKGLFEKVHGVPIFEHIQSDPTLSNVFNKAMSNISIIMTNSILHNWSDEKCIKVLSNFYEALPQNGKVIVVEYVVLEEIHSTDVDKMVTGLDHTMFLNDGSKRTEKQFENLCKHSEFMQTLRIFVIE
;
A
#
# COMPACT_ATOMS: atom_id res chain seq x y z
N LEU A 1 3.25 -26.39 1.81
CA LEU A 1 3.46 -24.96 2.14
C LEU A 1 4.86 -24.48 1.72
N LEU A 2 5.96 -25.00 2.28
CA LEU A 2 7.32 -24.52 1.94
C LEU A 2 7.69 -24.62 0.45
N CYS A 3 7.33 -25.73 -0.22
CA CYS A 3 7.51 -25.85 -1.67
C CYS A 3 6.72 -24.79 -2.46
N LEU A 4 5.48 -24.49 -2.05
CA LEU A 4 4.65 -23.48 -2.70
C LEU A 4 5.26 -22.08 -2.52
N SER A 5 5.73 -21.75 -1.32
CA SER A 5 6.43 -20.50 -1.06
C SER A 5 7.73 -20.38 -1.85
N ALA A 6 8.46 -21.50 -2.04
CA ALA A 6 9.64 -21.51 -2.90
C ALA A 6 9.30 -21.36 -4.38
N SER A 7 8.23 -21.98 -4.88
CA SER A 7 7.74 -21.82 -6.25
C SER A 7 7.24 -20.40 -6.56
N ASN A 8 6.90 -19.60 -5.52
CA ASN A 8 6.53 -18.19 -5.63
C ASN A 8 7.66 -17.24 -5.21
N SER A 9 8.91 -17.72 -5.20
CA SER A 9 10.11 -16.92 -4.91
C SER A 9 10.14 -16.27 -3.51
N LEU A 10 9.28 -16.67 -2.57
CA LEU A 10 9.33 -16.23 -1.17
C LEU A 10 10.43 -16.96 -0.38
N LEU A 11 10.78 -18.17 -0.82
CA LEU A 11 11.87 -18.97 -0.26
C LEU A 11 12.80 -19.43 -1.38
N ILE A 12 14.08 -19.53 -1.07
CA ILE A 12 15.09 -20.18 -1.91
C ILE A 12 15.15 -21.64 -1.45
N CYS A 13 14.85 -22.57 -2.36
CA CYS A 13 14.95 -24.00 -2.10
C CYS A 13 16.25 -24.56 -2.69
N SER A 14 17.00 -25.31 -1.89
CA SER A 14 18.14 -26.11 -2.37
C SER A 14 17.98 -27.57 -1.93
N THR A 15 18.55 -28.49 -2.70
CA THR A 15 18.54 -29.92 -2.38
C THR A 15 19.94 -30.40 -2.07
N ARG A 16 20.06 -31.31 -1.10
CA ARG A 16 21.30 -32.06 -0.87
C ARG A 16 20.96 -33.52 -0.70
N THR A 17 21.76 -34.38 -1.33
CA THR A 17 21.69 -35.81 -1.11
C THR A 17 22.69 -36.17 -0.03
N ASN A 18 22.23 -36.83 1.03
CA ASN A 18 23.11 -37.27 2.11
C ASN A 18 23.90 -38.53 1.69
N GLN A 19 24.84 -38.95 2.55
CA GLN A 19 25.70 -40.12 2.29
C GLN A 19 24.92 -41.44 2.16
N HIS A 20 23.65 -41.47 2.58
CA HIS A 20 22.75 -42.61 2.48
C HIS A 20 21.83 -42.57 1.24
N GLY A 21 22.04 -41.61 0.34
CA GLY A 21 21.25 -41.46 -0.89
C GLY A 21 19.88 -40.79 -0.69
N HIS A 22 19.57 -40.30 0.51
CA HIS A 22 18.32 -39.58 0.76
C HIS A 22 18.47 -38.12 0.36
N THR A 23 17.48 -37.61 -0.38
CA THR A 23 17.44 -36.20 -0.80
C THR A 23 16.67 -35.38 0.23
N GLU A 24 17.34 -34.37 0.77
CA GLU A 24 16.79 -33.39 1.70
C GLU A 24 16.64 -32.02 1.03
N ARG A 25 15.59 -31.29 1.38
CA ARG A 25 15.34 -29.91 0.89
C ARG A 25 15.59 -28.91 2.00
N PHE A 26 16.34 -27.87 1.69
CA PHE A 26 16.65 -26.76 2.56
C PHE A 26 16.00 -25.50 2.01
N TYR A 27 15.39 -24.73 2.91
CA TYR A 27 14.69 -23.50 2.58
C TYR A 27 15.34 -22.33 3.29
N GLN A 28 15.61 -21.27 2.54
CA GLN A 28 16.10 -20.01 3.06
C GLN A 28 15.15 -18.89 2.64
N LEU A 29 15.02 -17.85 3.47
CA LEU A 29 14.29 -16.65 3.08
C LEU A 29 14.94 -15.98 1.87
N SER A 30 14.13 -15.70 0.85
CA SER A 30 14.55 -14.83 -0.25
C SER A 30 14.48 -13.35 0.18
N PRO A 31 15.06 -12.41 -0.59
CA PRO A 31 14.85 -10.99 -0.38
C PRO A 31 13.36 -10.60 -0.32
N ALA A 32 12.52 -11.15 -1.21
CA ALA A 32 11.08 -10.89 -1.22
C ALA A 32 10.36 -11.48 0.01
N GLY A 33 10.78 -12.67 0.47
CA GLY A 33 10.23 -13.30 1.67
C GLY A 33 10.46 -12.50 2.95
N LYS A 34 11.47 -11.61 3.00
CA LYS A 34 11.75 -10.77 4.18
C LYS A 34 10.61 -9.82 4.52
N TYR A 35 9.88 -9.32 3.52
CA TYR A 35 8.70 -8.46 3.76
C TYR A 35 7.55 -9.20 4.43
N PHE A 36 7.56 -10.54 4.45
CA PHE A 36 6.59 -11.37 5.15
C PHE A 36 7.07 -11.83 6.53
N LEU A 37 8.13 -11.22 7.06
CA LEU A 37 8.53 -11.33 8.46
C LEU A 37 7.97 -10.14 9.24
N LYS A 38 7.72 -10.34 10.54
CA LYS A 38 7.42 -9.22 11.44
C LYS A 38 8.70 -8.42 11.63
N ASP A 39 8.75 -7.23 11.04
CA ASP A 39 9.87 -6.31 11.13
C ASP A 39 9.28 -4.90 11.25
N GLU A 40 9.24 -4.38 12.47
CA GLU A 40 8.67 -3.05 12.74
C GLU A 40 9.66 -1.92 12.39
N ILE A 41 10.92 -2.25 12.07
CA ILE A 41 11.95 -1.27 11.71
C ILE A 41 11.96 -1.05 10.19
N ASN A 42 11.92 -2.13 9.42
CA ASN A 42 11.93 -2.09 7.95
C ASN A 42 10.54 -2.24 7.33
N GLY A 43 9.52 -2.46 8.17
CA GLY A 43 8.13 -2.65 7.76
C GLY A 43 7.83 -4.06 7.27
N SER A 44 6.55 -4.41 7.27
CA SER A 44 6.06 -5.78 7.02
C SER A 44 4.74 -5.83 6.27
N LEU A 45 4.65 -6.68 5.24
CA LEU A 45 3.41 -6.99 4.52
C LEU A 45 2.52 -8.02 5.25
N VAL A 46 2.99 -8.59 6.37
CA VAL A 46 2.24 -9.57 7.16
C VAL A 46 0.92 -8.98 7.64
N PHE A 47 0.96 -7.75 8.17
CA PHE A 47 -0.23 -7.11 8.72
C PHE A 47 -1.22 -6.71 7.62
N LEU A 48 -0.74 -6.28 6.45
CA LEU A 48 -1.59 -6.07 5.28
C LEU A 48 -2.27 -7.37 4.85
N THR A 49 -1.52 -8.48 4.83
CA THR A 49 -2.05 -9.79 4.50
C THR A 49 -3.13 -10.21 5.50
N PHE A 50 -2.92 -9.99 6.79
CA PHE A 50 -3.94 -10.27 7.81
C PHE A 50 -5.18 -9.39 7.69
N PHE A 51 -5.01 -8.11 7.36
CA PHE A 51 -6.14 -7.21 7.10
C PHE A 51 -6.95 -7.66 5.88
N ARG A 52 -6.30 -7.95 4.75
CA ARG A 52 -6.98 -8.39 3.52
C ARG A 52 -7.70 -9.72 3.65
N ASN A 53 -7.20 -10.62 4.50
CA ASN A 53 -7.81 -11.93 4.74
C ASN A 53 -8.89 -11.89 5.85
N GLN A 54 -9.21 -10.72 6.42
CA GLN A 54 -10.38 -10.60 7.28
C GLN A 54 -11.63 -10.91 6.46
N ARG A 55 -12.53 -11.72 7.02
CA ARG A 55 -13.72 -12.20 6.32
C ARG A 55 -14.54 -11.06 5.71
N VAL A 56 -14.75 -9.98 6.46
CA VAL A 56 -15.50 -8.80 6.01
C VAL A 56 -14.86 -8.09 4.82
N ILE A 57 -13.52 -8.09 4.74
CA ILE A 57 -12.77 -7.49 3.63
C ILE A 57 -12.83 -8.39 2.40
N VAL A 58 -12.66 -9.71 2.58
CA VAL A 58 -12.78 -10.70 1.49
C VAL A 58 -14.18 -10.69 0.89
N GLU A 59 -15.21 -10.63 1.74
CA GLU A 59 -16.61 -10.54 1.29
C GLU A 59 -16.86 -9.27 0.48
N ALA A 60 -16.29 -8.12 0.87
CA ALA A 60 -16.39 -6.89 0.08
C ALA A 60 -15.73 -7.04 -1.29
N ILE A 61 -14.48 -7.53 -1.33
CA ILE A 61 -13.72 -7.69 -2.59
C ILE A 61 -14.38 -8.68 -3.55
N ASN A 62 -14.98 -9.76 -3.04
CA ASN A 62 -15.68 -10.74 -3.88
C ASN A 62 -16.96 -10.18 -4.53
N ASN A 63 -17.46 -9.04 -4.05
CA ASN A 63 -18.61 -8.34 -4.59
C ASN A 63 -18.18 -7.07 -5.35
N PHE A 64 -16.98 -7.05 -5.95
CA PHE A 64 -16.45 -5.89 -6.68
C PHE A 64 -17.41 -5.31 -7.73
N LYS A 65 -18.28 -6.15 -8.33
CA LYS A 65 -19.31 -5.71 -9.28
C LYS A 65 -20.22 -4.60 -8.73
N GLU A 66 -20.42 -4.50 -7.42
CA GLU A 66 -21.31 -3.50 -6.81
C GLU A 66 -20.79 -2.06 -7.03
N VAL A 67 -19.47 -1.87 -7.11
CA VAL A 67 -18.88 -0.54 -7.36
C VAL A 67 -19.04 -0.09 -8.82
N LEU A 68 -19.29 -1.03 -9.75
CA LEU A 68 -19.49 -0.72 -11.17
C LEU A 68 -20.90 -0.19 -11.47
N LEU A 69 -21.84 -0.40 -10.55
CA LEU A 69 -23.25 -0.02 -10.72
C LEU A 69 -23.51 1.43 -10.29
N ASP A 70 -22.70 1.96 -9.39
CA ASP A 70 -22.81 3.30 -8.84
C ASP A 70 -21.48 3.64 -8.13
N PHE A 71 -20.93 4.82 -8.39
CA PHE A 71 -19.61 5.25 -7.90
C PHE A 71 -19.67 6.19 -6.69
N GLU A 72 -20.86 6.48 -6.16
CA GLU A 72 -21.01 7.44 -5.04
C GLU A 72 -20.47 6.91 -3.71
N LYS A 73 -20.42 5.59 -3.54
CA LYS A 73 -20.04 4.92 -2.29
C LYS A 73 -18.91 3.92 -2.51
N GLY A 74 -18.01 3.82 -1.54
CA GLY A 74 -16.94 2.84 -1.54
C GLY A 74 -17.47 1.40 -1.53
N LEU A 75 -16.67 0.45 -2.04
CA LEU A 75 -17.09 -0.95 -2.19
C LEU A 75 -17.55 -1.56 -0.85
N PHE A 76 -16.85 -1.25 0.24
CA PHE A 76 -17.19 -1.78 1.56
C PHE A 76 -18.57 -1.32 2.02
N GLU A 77 -18.91 -0.04 1.84
CA GLU A 77 -20.22 0.51 2.21
C GLU A 77 -21.35 -0.10 1.37
N LYS A 78 -21.10 -0.39 0.09
CA LYS A 78 -22.10 -1.05 -0.77
C LYS A 78 -22.43 -2.45 -0.31
N VAL A 79 -21.42 -3.20 0.12
CA VAL A 79 -21.59 -4.61 0.52
C VAL A 79 -22.13 -4.71 1.94
N HIS A 80 -21.67 -3.85 2.85
CA HIS A 80 -21.96 -3.97 4.29
C HIS A 80 -22.90 -2.90 4.83
N GLY A 81 -23.28 -1.91 4.03
CA GLY A 81 -24.22 -0.84 4.39
C GLY A 81 -23.65 0.24 5.32
N VAL A 82 -22.36 0.16 5.68
CA VAL A 82 -21.68 1.11 6.56
C VAL A 82 -20.30 1.48 6.00
N PRO A 83 -19.82 2.72 6.17
CA PRO A 83 -18.47 3.10 5.78
C PRO A 83 -17.40 2.24 6.45
N ILE A 84 -16.32 1.93 5.73
CA ILE A 84 -15.27 1.03 6.24
C ILE A 84 -14.63 1.54 7.53
N PHE A 85 -14.39 2.85 7.65
CA PHE A 85 -13.76 3.41 8.84
C PHE A 85 -14.69 3.39 10.06
N GLU A 86 -15.99 3.53 9.86
CA GLU A 86 -16.97 3.38 10.94
C GLU A 86 -16.97 1.93 11.44
N HIS A 87 -16.96 0.96 10.52
CA HIS A 87 -16.86 -0.45 10.87
C HIS A 87 -15.53 -0.77 11.59
N ILE A 88 -14.39 -0.32 11.08
CA ILE A 88 -13.08 -0.50 11.70
C ILE A 88 -13.05 0.12 13.11
N GLN A 89 -13.62 1.31 13.28
CA GLN A 89 -13.66 1.98 14.58
C GLN A 89 -14.54 1.24 15.59
N SER A 90 -15.59 0.56 15.12
CA SER A 90 -16.47 -0.24 15.96
C SER A 90 -15.86 -1.56 16.46
N ASP A 91 -14.81 -2.07 15.79
CA ASP A 91 -14.12 -3.31 16.15
C ASP A 91 -12.65 -3.04 16.54
N PRO A 92 -12.31 -3.05 17.85
CA PRO A 92 -10.94 -2.82 18.33
C PRO A 92 -9.91 -3.82 17.78
N THR A 93 -10.32 -5.05 17.49
CA THR A 93 -9.43 -6.08 16.95
C THR A 93 -9.08 -5.75 15.51
N LEU A 94 -10.08 -5.42 14.70
CA LEU A 94 -9.88 -5.01 13.31
C LEU A 94 -9.11 -3.68 13.23
N SER A 95 -9.43 -2.71 14.09
CA SER A 95 -8.72 -1.45 14.22
C SER A 95 -7.23 -1.64 14.49
N ASN A 96 -6.88 -2.53 15.42
CA ASN A 96 -5.47 -2.82 15.72
C ASN A 96 -4.74 -3.47 14.53
N VAL A 97 -5.39 -4.40 13.82
CA VAL A 97 -4.83 -5.03 12.63
C VAL A 97 -4.65 -4.01 11.49
N PHE A 98 -5.66 -3.16 11.26
CA PHE A 98 -5.62 -2.10 10.26
C PHE A 98 -4.49 -1.09 10.56
N ASN A 99 -4.41 -0.58 11.79
CA ASN A 99 -3.39 0.40 12.17
C ASN A 99 -1.97 -0.17 12.01
N LYS A 100 -1.76 -1.43 12.40
CA LYS A 100 -0.48 -2.12 12.18
C LYS A 100 -0.17 -2.32 10.70
N ALA A 101 -1.18 -2.67 9.89
CA ALA A 101 -1.02 -2.77 8.44
C ALA A 101 -0.59 -1.44 7.84
N MET A 102 -1.33 -0.36 8.13
CA MET A 102 -1.01 0.97 7.60
C MET A 102 0.37 1.44 8.04
N SER A 103 0.71 1.32 9.33
CA SER A 103 2.03 1.72 9.83
C SER A 103 3.16 0.94 9.15
N ASN A 104 3.04 -0.38 9.02
CA ASN A 104 4.09 -1.21 8.42
C ASN A 104 4.23 -0.99 6.90
N ILE A 105 3.11 -0.78 6.21
CA ILE A 105 3.11 -0.41 4.80
C ILE A 105 3.74 0.97 4.63
N SER A 106 3.39 1.95 5.47
CA SER A 106 4.01 3.27 5.43
C SER A 106 5.52 3.21 5.66
N ILE A 107 6.03 2.24 6.44
CA ILE A 107 7.47 2.01 6.62
C ILE A 107 8.11 1.41 5.35
N ILE A 108 7.47 0.39 4.75
CA ILE A 108 7.92 -0.17 3.46
C ILE A 108 7.89 0.90 2.36
N MET A 109 6.87 1.77 2.41
CA MET A 109 6.63 2.84 1.46
C MET A 109 7.32 4.15 1.83
N THR A 110 8.09 4.23 2.93
CA THR A 110 8.43 5.53 3.54
C THR A 110 9.11 6.43 2.54
N ASN A 111 8.26 7.34 2.05
CA ASN A 111 8.41 8.29 0.99
C ASN A 111 7.01 8.79 0.57
N SER A 112 5.95 7.97 0.66
CA SER A 112 4.59 8.30 0.15
C SER A 112 3.53 8.52 1.24
N ILE A 113 3.18 9.76 1.57
CA ILE A 113 2.23 10.15 2.64
C ILE A 113 0.94 10.79 2.08
N LEU A 114 1.02 11.51 0.97
CA LEU A 114 -0.05 12.30 0.37
C LEU A 114 -1.15 11.45 -0.29
N HIS A 115 -0.85 10.21 -0.72
CA HIS A 115 -1.87 9.35 -1.35
C HIS A 115 -3.03 8.96 -0.42
N ASN A 116 -2.89 9.11 0.89
CA ASN A 116 -3.90 8.70 1.88
C ASN A 116 -4.96 9.77 2.18
N TRP A 117 -4.82 10.99 1.66
CA TRP A 117 -5.67 12.12 2.01
C TRP A 117 -6.36 12.74 0.79
N SER A 118 -7.50 13.41 1.02
CA SER A 118 -8.20 14.18 -0.01
C SER A 118 -7.35 15.37 -0.48
N ASP A 119 -7.66 15.88 -1.67
CA ASP A 119 -6.93 17.02 -2.28
C ASP A 119 -6.85 18.21 -1.33
N GLU A 120 -7.97 18.56 -0.70
CA GLU A 120 -8.09 19.65 0.28
C GLU A 120 -7.17 19.47 1.49
N LYS A 121 -7.06 18.24 1.99
CA LYS A 121 -6.21 17.89 3.14
C LYS A 121 -4.73 17.89 2.74
N CYS A 122 -4.41 17.39 1.54
CA CYS A 122 -3.06 17.44 0.98
C CYS A 122 -2.58 18.88 0.81
N ILE A 123 -3.42 19.76 0.22
CA ILE A 123 -3.12 21.18 0.06
C ILE A 123 -2.83 21.81 1.43
N LYS A 124 -3.68 21.56 2.43
CA LYS A 124 -3.49 22.12 3.77
C LYS A 124 -2.17 21.67 4.43
N VAL A 125 -1.81 20.39 4.30
CA VAL A 125 -0.55 19.87 4.85
C VAL A 125 0.65 20.45 4.11
N LEU A 126 0.58 20.52 2.78
CA LEU A 126 1.63 21.12 1.97
C LEU A 126 1.81 22.60 2.34
N SER A 127 0.74 23.40 2.40
CA SER A 127 0.81 24.81 2.82
C SER A 127 1.47 25.00 4.18
N ASN A 128 1.18 24.15 5.17
CA ASN A 128 1.86 24.21 6.47
C ASN A 128 3.38 23.94 6.36
N PHE A 129 3.79 23.02 5.48
CA PHE A 129 5.21 22.80 5.21
C PHE A 129 5.86 23.99 4.53
N TYR A 130 5.17 24.66 3.60
CA TYR A 130 5.67 25.88 2.97
C TYR A 130 5.99 26.96 3.99
N GLU A 131 5.05 27.25 4.89
CA GLU A 131 5.19 28.28 5.94
C GLU A 131 6.32 27.97 6.92
N ALA A 132 6.61 26.69 7.16
CA ALA A 132 7.65 26.26 8.07
C ALA A 132 9.06 26.25 7.45
N LEU A 133 9.19 26.46 6.14
CA LEU A 133 10.49 26.41 5.45
C LEU A 133 11.24 27.75 5.52
N PRO A 134 12.59 27.71 5.64
CA PRO A 134 13.41 28.91 5.48
C PRO A 134 13.36 29.42 4.03
N GLN A 135 13.80 30.65 3.79
CA GLN A 135 13.88 31.23 2.45
C GLN A 135 14.77 30.34 1.55
N ASN A 136 14.17 29.66 0.56
CA ASN A 136 14.72 28.60 -0.32
C ASN A 136 14.69 27.14 0.17
N GLY A 137 13.95 26.84 1.24
CA GLY A 137 13.71 25.46 1.68
C GLY A 137 12.92 24.66 0.64
N LYS A 138 13.31 23.39 0.42
CA LYS A 138 12.66 22.47 -0.52
C LYS A 138 11.90 21.41 0.26
N VAL A 139 10.68 21.08 -0.18
CA VAL A 139 9.99 19.86 0.25
C VAL A 139 10.26 18.79 -0.80
N ILE A 140 10.69 17.61 -0.36
CA ILE A 140 10.80 16.43 -1.22
C ILE A 140 9.61 15.56 -0.91
N VAL A 141 8.78 15.35 -1.92
CA VAL A 141 7.60 14.48 -1.87
C VAL A 141 7.91 13.28 -2.72
N VAL A 142 7.76 12.09 -2.16
CA VAL A 142 8.15 10.85 -2.83
C VAL A 142 6.95 9.90 -2.91
N GLU A 143 6.03 10.19 -3.80
CA GLU A 143 4.80 9.40 -3.94
C GLU A 143 4.93 8.30 -5.00
N TYR A 144 4.22 7.20 -4.80
CA TYR A 144 3.89 6.29 -5.89
C TYR A 144 2.90 6.98 -6.82
N VAL A 145 3.33 7.17 -8.06
CA VAL A 145 2.52 7.73 -9.13
C VAL A 145 1.83 6.59 -9.88
N VAL A 146 0.55 6.76 -10.23
CA VAL A 146 -0.08 5.85 -11.19
C VAL A 146 0.60 6.04 -12.54
N LEU A 147 1.34 5.04 -13.00
CA LEU A 147 1.95 5.02 -14.33
C LEU A 147 0.83 5.00 -15.38
N GLU A 148 0.96 5.82 -16.43
CA GLU A 148 -0.01 5.86 -17.53
C GLU A 148 -0.05 4.54 -18.32
N GLU A 149 1.00 3.73 -18.20
CA GLU A 149 1.08 2.34 -18.67
C GLU A 149 1.45 1.39 -17.53
N ILE A 150 0.61 0.38 -17.29
CA ILE A 150 0.91 -0.70 -16.32
C ILE A 150 1.87 -1.68 -17.00
N HIS A 151 3.12 -1.73 -16.57
CA HIS A 151 4.00 -2.83 -16.93
C HIS A 151 3.75 -4.03 -16.00
N SER A 152 4.12 -5.24 -16.39
CA SER A 152 3.84 -6.45 -15.61
C SER A 152 4.86 -6.72 -14.50
N THR A 153 5.54 -5.66 -14.02
CA THR A 153 6.61 -5.76 -13.02
C THR A 153 6.05 -6.08 -11.62
N ASP A 154 6.93 -6.50 -10.71
CA ASP A 154 6.51 -6.83 -9.34
C ASP A 154 6.15 -5.57 -8.51
N VAL A 155 6.75 -4.42 -8.84
CA VAL A 155 6.39 -3.13 -8.25
C VAL A 155 5.01 -2.71 -8.75
N ASP A 156 4.73 -2.82 -10.05
CA ASP A 156 3.41 -2.51 -10.62
C ASP A 156 2.31 -3.37 -9.98
N LYS A 157 2.54 -4.68 -9.83
CA LYS A 157 1.58 -5.58 -9.16
C LYS A 157 1.38 -5.21 -7.69
N MET A 158 2.43 -4.78 -7.00
CA MET A 158 2.33 -4.30 -5.62
C MET A 158 1.49 -3.02 -5.56
N VAL A 159 1.80 -2.03 -6.40
CA VAL A 159 1.09 -0.76 -6.52
C VAL A 159 -0.39 -1.01 -6.83
N THR A 160 -0.71 -1.83 -7.84
CA THR A 160 -2.11 -2.21 -8.17
C THR A 160 -2.78 -3.01 -7.04
N GLY A 161 -2.05 -3.89 -6.34
CA GLY A 161 -2.58 -4.62 -5.18
C GLY A 161 -2.98 -3.70 -4.02
N LEU A 162 -2.25 -2.59 -3.85
CA LEU A 162 -2.57 -1.54 -2.90
C LEU A 162 -3.73 -0.65 -3.39
N ASP A 163 -3.86 -0.42 -4.69
CA ASP A 163 -5.02 0.29 -5.29
C ASP A 163 -6.33 -0.42 -4.99
N HIS A 164 -6.37 -1.75 -5.12
CA HIS A 164 -7.52 -2.57 -4.71
C HIS A 164 -7.94 -2.33 -3.26
N THR A 165 -6.99 -1.97 -2.38
CA THR A 165 -7.28 -1.66 -0.98
C THR A 165 -7.84 -0.24 -0.84
N MET A 166 -7.46 0.69 -1.72
CA MET A 166 -8.00 2.06 -1.74
C MET A 166 -9.45 2.13 -2.23
N PHE A 167 -9.89 1.23 -3.13
CA PHE A 167 -11.32 1.08 -3.52
C PHE A 167 -12.26 0.72 -2.37
N LEU A 168 -11.72 0.30 -1.22
CA LEU A 168 -12.52 0.08 -0.01
C LEU A 168 -13.01 1.40 0.60
N ASN A 169 -12.45 2.54 0.20
CA ASN A 169 -12.77 3.89 0.66
C ASN A 169 -12.84 4.89 -0.52
N ASP A 170 -13.15 6.17 -0.27
CA ASP A 170 -13.15 7.27 -1.26
C ASP A 170 -11.75 7.76 -1.70
N GLY A 171 -10.70 6.99 -1.40
CA GLY A 171 -9.31 7.32 -1.73
C GLY A 171 -8.97 7.03 -3.19
N SER A 172 -8.18 7.92 -3.81
CA SER A 172 -7.68 7.74 -5.18
C SER A 172 -6.17 7.92 -5.22
N LYS A 173 -5.45 7.03 -5.92
CA LYS A 173 -4.08 7.35 -6.34
C LYS A 173 -4.09 8.38 -7.46
N ARG A 174 -2.99 9.15 -7.54
CA ARG A 174 -2.87 10.31 -8.42
C ARG A 174 -1.73 10.10 -9.42
N THR A 175 -1.93 10.54 -10.65
CA THR A 175 -0.86 10.66 -11.65
C THR A 175 0.09 11.81 -11.28
N GLU A 176 1.27 11.86 -11.90
CA GLU A 176 2.24 12.94 -11.70
C GLU A 176 1.57 14.29 -11.94
N LYS A 177 0.79 14.38 -13.03
CA LYS A 177 0.01 15.57 -13.41
C LYS A 177 -1.03 15.98 -12.37
N GLN A 178 -1.64 15.03 -11.68
CA GLN A 178 -2.59 15.32 -10.60
C GLN A 178 -1.85 15.83 -9.35
N PHE A 179 -0.68 15.27 -9.02
CA PHE A 179 0.18 15.80 -7.96
C PHE A 179 0.73 17.20 -8.27
N GLU A 180 1.13 17.46 -9.52
CA GLU A 180 1.52 18.80 -9.97
C GLU A 180 0.38 19.81 -9.79
N ASN A 181 -0.86 19.41 -10.13
CA ASN A 181 -2.02 20.27 -9.94
C ASN A 181 -2.29 20.57 -8.46
N LEU A 182 -2.13 19.59 -7.56
CA LEU A 182 -2.25 19.84 -6.12
C LEU A 182 -1.25 20.89 -5.63
N CYS A 183 0.01 20.76 -6.06
CA CYS A 183 1.07 21.66 -5.64
C CYS A 183 0.88 23.09 -6.16
N LYS A 184 0.33 23.24 -7.38
CA LYS A 184 -0.05 24.56 -7.94
C LYS A 184 -1.10 25.27 -7.09
N HIS A 185 -2.05 24.52 -6.54
CA HIS A 185 -3.12 25.08 -5.69
C HIS A 185 -2.68 25.31 -4.24
N SER A 186 -1.51 24.80 -3.83
CA SER A 186 -0.90 25.01 -2.51
C SER A 186 0.27 26.02 -2.51
N GLU A 187 0.37 26.88 -3.53
CA GLU A 187 1.42 27.91 -3.72
C GLU A 187 2.88 27.40 -3.86
N PHE A 188 3.08 26.08 -4.05
CA PHE A 188 4.38 25.44 -4.25
C PHE A 188 4.82 25.46 -5.73
N MET A 189 5.29 26.60 -6.25
CA MET A 189 5.68 26.70 -7.67
C MET A 189 7.19 26.54 -7.96
N GLN A 190 8.09 26.65 -6.97
CA GLN A 190 9.54 26.74 -7.26
C GLN A 190 10.47 25.79 -6.49
N THR A 191 9.94 24.90 -5.66
CA THR A 191 10.75 24.22 -4.61
C THR A 191 10.45 22.73 -4.42
N LEU A 192 9.81 22.08 -5.39
CA LEU A 192 9.49 20.65 -5.35
C LEU A 192 10.25 19.86 -6.41
N ARG A 193 10.86 18.74 -6.02
CA ARG A 193 11.23 17.65 -6.92
C ARG A 193 10.39 16.44 -6.54
N ILE A 194 9.53 15.99 -7.45
CA ILE A 194 8.83 14.72 -7.34
C ILE A 194 9.82 13.64 -7.75
N PHE A 195 10.10 12.71 -6.85
CA PHE A 195 10.84 11.50 -7.19
C PHE A 195 9.83 10.39 -7.37
N VAL A 196 9.70 9.91 -8.60
CA VAL A 196 8.91 8.72 -8.93
C VAL A 196 9.74 7.51 -8.56
N ILE A 197 9.22 6.69 -7.65
CA ILE A 197 9.79 5.36 -7.40
C ILE A 197 9.08 4.42 -8.38
N GLU A 198 9.77 4.10 -9.48
CA GLU A 198 9.43 2.98 -10.39
C GLU A 198 9.65 1.61 -9.73
#